data_AF-A0A6P5RE00-F1
#
_entry.id   AF-A0A6P5RE00-F1
#
_cell.length_a   1.000
_cell.length_b   1.000
_cell.length_c   1.000
_cell.angle_alpha   90.00
_cell.angle_beta   90.00
_cell.angle_gamma   90.00
#
_symmetry.space_group_name_H-M   'P 1'
#
loop_
_entity.id
_entity.type
_entity.pdbx_description
1 polymer ?
#
loop_
_entity_poly.entity_id
_entity_poly.type
_entity_poly.pdbx_seq_one_letter_code
_entity_poly.pdbx_strand_id
1 'polypeptide(L)'
;MPFHETKAPELQGDWAKVKSVLEKFGLSCTLNLVEGLITVSTTSKTRIPYMILKARRCYFCREVFLQALTTLKGRHQLLRIGHGPIGLCTKFGINKEQYEKRRKLLIGSPLEELSQLTGCDLYLHEDLSIAATGPTEGMRLARKIVTDCIVHRVHPAFQFKKFKMNPVNQGD
;
A
#
# COMPACT_ATOMS: atom_id res chain seq x y z
N MET A 1 -4.65 12.66 -13.35
CA MET A 1 -4.87 12.18 -11.97
C MET A 1 -4.65 13.37 -11.06
N PRO A 2 -5.70 13.85 -10.36
CA PRO A 2 -5.56 15.01 -9.50
C PRO A 2 -4.74 14.68 -8.26
N PHE A 3 -3.97 15.65 -7.77
CA PHE A 3 -3.22 15.57 -6.54
C PHE A 3 -3.38 16.84 -5.70
N HIS A 4 -3.14 16.70 -4.41
CA HIS A 4 -3.31 17.82 -3.48
C HIS A 4 -2.07 18.72 -3.52
N GLU A 5 -2.28 20.03 -3.51
CA GLU A 5 -1.22 21.03 -3.64
C GLU A 5 -0.10 20.87 -2.59
N THR A 6 -0.44 20.41 -1.39
CA THR A 6 0.52 20.11 -0.32
C THR A 6 1.58 19.07 -0.69
N LYS A 7 1.33 18.22 -1.70
CA LYS A 7 2.27 17.19 -2.17
C LYS A 7 3.11 17.63 -3.37
N ALA A 8 2.86 18.82 -3.93
CA ALA A 8 3.64 19.37 -5.03
C ALA A 8 5.17 19.39 -4.78
N PRO A 9 5.68 19.86 -3.61
CA PRO A 9 7.13 19.98 -3.40
C PRO A 9 7.84 18.62 -3.32
N GLU A 10 7.27 17.63 -2.62
CA GLU A 10 7.81 16.27 -2.55
C GLU A 10 7.83 15.62 -3.94
N LEU A 11 6.70 15.74 -4.65
CA LEU A 11 6.54 15.14 -5.97
C LEU A 11 7.52 15.74 -6.98
N GLN A 12 7.79 17.04 -6.90
CA GLN A 12 8.76 17.72 -7.74
C GLN A 12 10.20 17.24 -7.43
N GLY A 13 10.53 17.03 -6.16
CA GLY A 13 11.84 16.50 -5.73
C GLY A 13 12.10 15.08 -6.24
N ASP A 14 11.09 14.22 -6.25
CA ASP A 14 11.21 12.83 -6.70
C ASP A 14 10.81 12.59 -8.15
N TRP A 15 10.34 13.61 -8.88
CA TRP A 15 9.76 13.47 -10.23
C TRP A 15 10.70 12.81 -11.24
N ALA A 16 12.00 13.09 -11.15
CA ALA A 16 13.00 12.47 -12.03
C ALA A 16 13.04 10.94 -11.85
N LYS A 17 12.94 10.45 -10.61
CA LYS A 17 12.91 9.01 -10.30
C LYS A 17 11.61 8.39 -10.80
N VAL A 18 10.47 9.06 -10.56
CA VAL A 18 9.15 8.66 -11.07
C VAL A 18 9.17 8.41 -12.57
N LYS A 19 9.66 9.40 -13.33
CA LYS A 19 9.72 9.35 -14.78
C LYS A 19 10.64 8.22 -15.26
N SER A 20 11.83 8.10 -14.66
CA SER A 20 12.78 7.05 -15.01
C SER A 20 12.21 5.64 -14.83
N VAL A 21 11.46 5.39 -13.76
CA VAL A 21 10.87 4.06 -13.55
C VAL A 21 9.71 3.80 -14.50
N LEU A 22 8.84 4.78 -14.76
CA LEU A 22 7.73 4.61 -15.72
C LEU A 22 8.24 4.39 -17.15
N GLU A 23 9.33 5.04 -17.54
CA GLU A 23 9.99 4.84 -18.84
C GLU A 23 10.49 3.40 -19.02
N LYS A 24 10.97 2.73 -17.95
CA LYS A 24 11.34 1.29 -18.01
C LYS A 24 10.17 0.38 -18.40
N PHE A 25 8.94 0.81 -18.12
CA PHE A 25 7.71 0.11 -18.49
C PHE A 25 7.12 0.61 -19.82
N GLY A 26 7.78 1.54 -20.50
CA GLY A 26 7.31 2.15 -21.74
C GLY A 26 6.19 3.17 -21.54
N LEU A 27 5.97 3.66 -20.32
CA LEU A 27 4.96 4.66 -20.02
C LEU A 27 5.59 6.06 -20.01
N SER A 28 4.87 7.05 -20.53
CA SER A 28 5.23 8.47 -20.38
C SER A 28 4.38 9.12 -19.30
N CYS A 29 4.96 10.04 -18.54
CA CYS A 29 4.25 10.80 -17.53
C CYS A 29 4.60 12.29 -17.59
N THR A 30 3.59 13.13 -17.39
CA THR A 30 3.72 14.59 -17.28
C THR A 30 3.09 15.09 -15.99
N LEU A 31 3.75 16.06 -15.36
CA LEU A 31 3.34 16.70 -14.12
C LEU A 31 2.92 18.14 -14.43
N ASN A 32 1.66 18.46 -14.18
CA ASN A 32 1.14 19.82 -14.22
C ASN A 32 0.92 20.31 -12.78
N LEU A 33 1.80 21.21 -12.32
CA LEU A 33 1.71 21.81 -10.98
C LEU A 33 0.58 22.84 -10.88
N VAL A 34 0.25 23.53 -11.99
CA VAL A 34 -0.77 24.59 -12.01
C VAL A 34 -2.17 23.99 -11.88
N GLU A 35 -2.44 22.92 -12.62
CA GLU A 35 -3.74 22.22 -12.55
C GLU A 35 -3.78 21.17 -11.43
N GLY A 36 -2.65 20.89 -10.76
CA GLY A 36 -2.56 19.81 -9.79
C GLY A 36 -2.85 18.44 -10.41
N LEU A 37 -2.39 18.21 -11.65
CA LEU A 37 -2.67 17.00 -12.43
C LEU A 37 -1.42 16.25 -12.85
N ILE A 38 -1.45 14.93 -12.71
CA ILE A 38 -0.49 14.02 -13.34
C ILE A 38 -1.16 13.26 -14.47
N THR A 39 -0.55 13.31 -15.64
CA THR A 39 -1.01 12.55 -16.80
C THR A 39 -0.03 11.42 -17.07
N VAL A 40 -0.55 10.19 -17.19
CA VAL A 40 0.22 9.00 -17.57
C VAL A 40 -0.37 8.45 -18.85
N SER A 41 0.49 8.23 -19.83
CA SER A 41 0.14 7.79 -21.18
C SER A 41 0.99 6.59 -21.61
N THR A 42 0.43 5.74 -22.45
CA THR A 42 1.15 4.62 -23.08
C THR A 42 1.96 5.13 -24.26
N THR A 43 3.20 4.65 -24.42
CA THR A 43 4.01 4.91 -25.63
C THR A 43 4.05 3.66 -26.52
N SER A 44 4.58 3.80 -27.74
CA SER A 44 4.85 2.67 -28.65
C SER A 44 5.81 1.63 -28.05
N LYS A 45 6.58 1.98 -27.02
CA LYS A 45 7.47 1.07 -26.29
C LYS A 45 6.75 0.24 -25.22
N THR A 46 5.45 0.49 -24.99
CA THR A 46 4.67 -0.23 -23.96
C THR A 46 4.39 -1.66 -24.42
N ARG A 47 5.13 -2.63 -23.87
CA ARG A 47 4.93 -4.05 -24.22
C ARG A 47 3.63 -4.64 -23.70
N ILE A 48 3.12 -4.10 -22.58
CA ILE A 48 1.95 -4.62 -21.88
C ILE A 48 0.97 -3.46 -21.64
N PRO A 49 -0.10 -3.32 -22.43
CA PRO A 49 -1.02 -2.18 -22.34
C PRO A 49 -1.67 -1.99 -20.97
N TYR A 50 -1.93 -3.07 -20.22
CA TYR A 50 -2.55 -2.98 -18.88
C TYR A 50 -1.66 -2.29 -17.83
N MET A 51 -0.37 -2.09 -18.13
CA MET A 51 0.58 -1.44 -17.21
C MET A 51 0.18 -0.02 -16.84
N ILE A 52 -0.54 0.68 -17.71
CA ILE A 52 -1.08 2.01 -17.40
C ILE A 52 -2.05 1.97 -16.21
N LEU A 53 -2.85 0.90 -16.08
CA LEU A 53 -3.78 0.74 -14.96
C LEU A 53 -3.04 0.48 -13.65
N LYS A 54 -1.94 -0.29 -13.71
CA LYS A 54 -1.04 -0.49 -12.56
C LYS A 54 -0.38 0.81 -12.13
N ALA A 55 0.21 1.56 -13.08
CA ALA A 55 0.85 2.84 -12.80
C ALA A 55 -0.13 3.85 -12.17
N ARG A 56 -1.35 3.92 -12.71
CA ARG A 56 -2.45 4.72 -12.16
C ARG A 56 -2.78 4.32 -10.71
N ARG A 57 -2.89 3.02 -10.42
CA ARG A 57 -3.15 2.53 -9.05
C ARG A 57 -1.99 2.82 -8.09
N CYS A 58 -0.75 2.64 -8.52
CA CYS A 58 0.43 2.93 -7.72
C CYS A 58 0.49 4.41 -7.32
N TYR A 59 0.14 5.33 -8.24
CA TYR A 59 0.07 6.76 -7.92
C TYR A 59 -0.97 7.09 -6.84
N PHE A 60 -2.11 6.39 -6.84
CA PHE A 60 -3.15 6.58 -5.84
C PHE A 60 -2.69 6.16 -4.43
N CYS A 61 -1.68 5.29 -4.31
CA CYS A 61 -1.02 4.93 -3.05
C CYS A 61 0.06 5.97 -2.69
N ARG A 62 -0.41 7.20 -2.44
CA ARG A 62 0.23 8.51 -2.12
C ARG A 62 1.64 8.60 -1.47
N GLU A 63 2.25 7.53 -1.00
CA GLU A 63 3.56 7.49 -0.30
C GLU A 63 4.51 6.37 -0.80
N VAL A 64 3.96 5.27 -1.34
CA VAL A 64 4.73 4.04 -1.67
C VAL A 64 5.12 4.05 -3.15
N PHE A 65 4.97 5.20 -3.80
CA PHE A 65 5.09 5.32 -5.23
C PHE A 65 6.48 4.91 -5.72
N LEU A 66 7.56 5.32 -5.04
CA LEU A 66 8.92 4.99 -5.46
C LEU A 66 9.29 3.51 -5.26
N GLN A 67 8.86 2.88 -4.17
CA GLN A 67 9.18 1.47 -3.86
C GLN A 67 8.20 0.45 -4.46
N ALA A 68 6.94 0.84 -4.71
CA ALA A 68 6.02 0.05 -5.53
C ALA A 68 6.46 0.05 -7.00
N LEU A 69 7.04 1.15 -7.48
CA LEU A 69 7.55 1.28 -8.83
C LEU A 69 8.80 0.41 -9.10
N THR A 70 9.74 0.32 -8.16
CA THR A 70 10.87 -0.61 -8.27
C THR A 70 10.41 -2.07 -8.34
N THR A 71 9.28 -2.38 -7.71
CA THR A 71 8.77 -3.74 -7.56
C THR A 71 7.56 -4.03 -8.46
N LEU A 72 7.33 -3.27 -9.54
CA LEU A 72 6.14 -3.43 -10.42
C LEU A 72 5.97 -4.82 -11.06
N LYS A 73 7.02 -5.65 -10.98
CA LYS A 73 7.03 -7.06 -11.37
C LYS A 73 6.32 -7.98 -10.36
N GLY A 74 6.12 -7.52 -9.13
CA GLY A 74 5.47 -8.26 -8.04
C GLY A 74 3.95 -8.10 -7.96
N ARG A 75 3.33 -8.87 -7.08
CA ARG A 75 1.94 -8.65 -6.68
C ARG A 75 1.92 -7.58 -5.59
N HIS A 76 1.03 -6.61 -5.74
CA HIS A 76 0.85 -5.52 -4.78
C HIS A 76 -0.58 -5.53 -4.28
N GLN A 77 -0.75 -5.22 -3.00
CA GLN A 77 -2.05 -5.11 -2.38
C GLN A 77 -2.09 -3.90 -1.47
N LEU A 78 -3.07 -3.02 -1.69
CA LEU A 78 -3.41 -1.95 -0.76
C LEU A 78 -4.49 -2.44 0.20
N LEU A 79 -4.23 -2.30 1.50
CA LEU A 79 -5.17 -2.53 2.56
C LEU A 79 -5.61 -1.20 3.14
N ARG A 80 -6.84 -0.77 2.79
CA ARG A 80 -7.44 0.45 3.33
C ARG A 80 -8.12 0.16 4.66
N ILE A 81 -7.64 0.79 5.73
CA ILE A 81 -8.16 0.56 7.07
C ILE A 81 -9.24 1.57 7.44
N GLY A 82 -9.02 2.85 7.15
CA GLY A 82 -9.88 3.97 7.59
C GLY A 82 -11.29 3.99 6.96
N HIS A 83 -12.02 5.09 7.21
CA HIS A 83 -13.36 5.31 6.68
C HIS A 83 -13.32 5.70 5.21
N GLY A 84 -13.85 4.84 4.34
CA GLY A 84 -13.91 5.05 2.90
C GLY A 84 -14.62 3.92 2.19
N PRO A 85 -14.87 4.02 0.88
CA PRO A 85 -15.72 3.07 0.14
C PRO A 85 -15.26 1.61 0.20
N ILE A 86 -13.97 1.37 0.42
CA ILE A 86 -13.33 0.03 0.50
C ILE A 86 -12.59 -0.13 1.84
N GLY A 87 -12.90 0.72 2.82
CA GLY A 87 -12.22 0.76 4.11
C GLY A 87 -12.74 -0.31 5.08
N LEU A 88 -11.84 -0.93 5.85
CA LEU A 88 -12.23 -1.89 6.90
C LEU A 88 -13.19 -1.27 7.91
N CYS A 89 -12.97 -0.02 8.32
CA CYS A 89 -13.84 0.64 9.30
C CYS A 89 -15.27 0.81 8.77
N THR A 90 -15.43 1.16 7.49
CA THR A 90 -16.75 1.26 6.85
C THR A 90 -17.42 -0.10 6.73
N LYS A 91 -16.66 -1.13 6.32
CA LYS A 91 -17.19 -2.50 6.16
C LYS A 91 -17.68 -3.11 7.48
N PHE A 92 -16.98 -2.85 8.58
CA PHE A 92 -17.28 -3.43 9.89
C PHE A 92 -17.98 -2.47 10.86
N GLY A 93 -18.46 -1.32 10.37
CA GLY A 93 -19.21 -0.35 11.19
C GLY A 93 -18.41 0.19 12.38
N ILE A 94 -17.10 0.38 12.24
CA ILE A 94 -16.24 0.88 13.32
C ILE A 94 -16.35 2.40 13.37
N ASN A 95 -16.73 2.96 14.52
CA ASN A 95 -16.83 4.40 14.70
C ASN A 95 -15.45 5.08 14.68
N LYS A 96 -15.41 6.37 14.32
CA LYS A 96 -14.17 7.15 14.23
C LYS A 96 -13.35 7.10 15.53
N GLU A 97 -13.99 7.28 16.68
CA GLU A 97 -13.32 7.23 17.99
C GLU A 97 -12.74 5.84 18.31
N GLN A 98 -13.45 4.77 17.96
CA GLN A 98 -12.96 3.40 18.11
C GLN A 98 -11.75 3.16 17.21
N TYR A 99 -11.79 3.67 15.97
CA TYR A 99 -10.66 3.62 15.05
C TYR A 99 -9.45 4.35 15.62
N GLU A 100 -9.61 5.53 16.21
CA GLU A 100 -8.48 6.28 16.81
C GLU A 100 -7.83 5.57 18.00
N LYS A 101 -8.61 4.83 18.78
CA LYS A 101 -8.10 4.01 19.89
C LYS A 101 -7.37 2.77 19.35
N ARG A 102 -7.97 2.08 18.38
CA ARG A 102 -7.42 0.83 17.82
C ARG A 102 -6.23 1.06 16.89
N ARG A 103 -6.17 2.20 16.18
CA ARG A 103 -5.05 2.52 15.29
C ARG A 103 -3.71 2.65 16.00
N LYS A 104 -3.74 3.13 17.25
CA LYS A 104 -2.53 3.23 18.08
C LYS A 104 -1.86 1.87 18.31
N LEU A 105 -2.65 0.79 18.31
CA LEU A 105 -2.12 -0.57 18.43
C LEU A 105 -1.30 -0.98 17.21
N LEU A 106 -1.69 -0.56 16.01
CA LEU A 106 -0.95 -0.82 14.76
C LEU A 106 0.31 0.03 14.65
N ILE A 107 0.22 1.32 14.98
CA ILE A 107 1.38 2.24 14.97
C ILE A 107 2.43 1.79 15.99
N GLY A 108 2.00 1.32 17.16
CA GLY A 108 2.89 0.85 18.23
C GLY A 108 3.39 -0.58 18.07
N SER A 109 2.99 -1.30 17.01
CA SER A 109 3.45 -2.66 16.75
C SER A 109 4.59 -2.69 15.73
N PRO A 110 5.54 -3.63 15.86
CA PRO A 110 6.68 -3.70 14.95
C PRO A 110 6.22 -4.14 13.56
N LEU A 111 6.05 -3.18 12.65
CA LEU A 111 5.80 -3.43 11.23
C LEU A 111 6.88 -4.31 10.62
N GLU A 112 8.12 -4.17 11.09
CA GLU A 112 9.26 -4.99 10.67
C GLU A 112 9.06 -6.48 11.00
N GLU A 113 8.55 -6.81 12.20
CA GLU A 113 8.20 -8.20 12.54
C GLU A 113 7.07 -8.75 11.67
N LEU A 114 6.08 -7.91 11.34
CA LEU A 114 5.00 -8.31 10.44
C LEU A 114 5.52 -8.55 9.02
N SER A 115 6.44 -7.71 8.53
CA SER A 115 7.11 -7.89 7.23
C SER A 115 7.92 -9.18 7.21
N GLN A 116 8.69 -9.45 8.26
CA GLN A 116 9.49 -10.67 8.39
C GLN A 116 8.60 -11.93 8.45
N LEU A 117 7.51 -11.88 9.21
CA LEU A 117 6.56 -13.00 9.33
C LEU A 117 5.85 -13.31 8.01
N THR A 118 5.50 -12.28 7.25
CA THR A 118 4.73 -12.41 6.01
C THR A 118 5.61 -12.58 4.78
N GLY A 119 6.92 -12.37 4.90
CA GLY A 119 7.83 -12.29 3.75
C GLY A 119 7.43 -11.22 2.75
N CYS A 120 6.70 -10.20 3.21
CA CYS A 120 6.18 -9.11 2.39
C CYS A 120 6.78 -7.79 2.87
N ASP A 121 7.07 -6.91 1.94
CA ASP A 121 7.45 -5.54 2.24
C ASP A 121 6.17 -4.74 2.54
N LEU A 122 6.03 -4.31 3.80
CA LEU A 122 4.87 -3.56 4.27
C LEU A 122 5.22 -2.11 4.52
N TYR A 123 4.36 -1.23 4.04
CA TYR A 123 4.47 0.21 4.20
C TYR A 123 3.20 0.78 4.79
N LEU A 124 3.35 1.55 5.87
CA LEU A 124 2.24 2.23 6.52
C LEU A 124 2.14 3.66 6.01
N HIS A 125 0.98 4.01 5.46
CA HIS A 125 0.65 5.37 5.04
C HIS A 125 0.20 6.24 6.24
N GLU A 126 0.21 7.56 6.08
CA GLU A 126 -0.30 8.52 7.08
C GLU A 126 -1.78 8.29 7.45
N ASP A 127 -2.60 7.82 6.49
CA ASP A 127 -3.99 7.45 6.71
C ASP A 127 -4.16 6.03 7.30
N LEU A 128 -3.04 5.38 7.63
CA LEU A 128 -2.88 4.00 8.09
C LEU A 128 -3.32 2.94 7.09
N SER A 129 -3.50 3.31 5.82
CA SER A 129 -3.53 2.29 4.78
C SER A 129 -2.19 1.56 4.76
N ILE A 130 -2.21 0.24 4.57
CA ILE A 130 -0.99 -0.56 4.46
C ILE A 130 -0.82 -0.99 3.01
N ALA A 131 0.29 -0.62 2.39
CA ALA A 131 0.69 -1.20 1.11
C ALA A 131 1.58 -2.41 1.39
N ALA A 132 1.18 -3.56 0.83
CA ALA A 132 1.94 -4.79 0.93
C ALA A 132 2.43 -5.20 -0.46
N THR A 133 3.70 -5.58 -0.55
CA THR A 133 4.30 -6.16 -1.75
C THR A 133 4.95 -7.49 -1.41
N GLY A 134 4.64 -8.55 -2.16
CA GLY A 134 5.22 -9.86 -1.87
C GLY A 134 4.38 -11.04 -2.33
N PRO A 135 4.61 -12.25 -1.76
CA PRO A 135 3.84 -13.45 -2.06
C PRO A 135 2.37 -13.30 -1.64
N THR A 136 1.47 -14.02 -2.32
CA THR A 136 0.02 -13.87 -2.10
C THR A 136 -0.43 -14.37 -0.73
N GLU A 137 0.17 -15.46 -0.26
CA GLU A 137 -0.14 -15.99 1.07
C GLU A 137 0.34 -15.05 2.18
N GLY A 138 1.53 -14.46 2.02
CA GLY A 138 2.03 -13.42 2.92
C GLY A 138 1.10 -12.21 3.00
N MET A 139 0.62 -11.72 1.86
CA MET A 139 -0.34 -10.60 1.82
C MET A 139 -1.70 -10.97 2.42
N ARG A 140 -2.19 -12.19 2.22
CA ARG A 140 -3.41 -12.69 2.87
C ARG A 140 -3.25 -12.75 4.38
N LEU A 141 -2.10 -13.20 4.86
CA LEU A 141 -1.76 -13.23 6.28
C LEU A 141 -1.67 -11.82 6.87
N ALA A 142 -0.97 -10.89 6.20
CA ALA A 142 -0.88 -9.50 6.62
C ALA A 142 -2.27 -8.86 6.74
N ARG A 143 -3.15 -9.08 5.74
CA ARG A 143 -4.54 -8.63 5.77
C ARG A 143 -5.31 -9.20 6.96
N LYS A 144 -5.14 -10.48 7.27
CA LYS A 144 -5.81 -11.13 8.40
C LYS A 144 -5.37 -10.52 9.72
N ILE A 145 -4.06 -10.39 9.95
CA ILE A 145 -3.51 -9.84 11.20
C ILE A 145 -3.98 -8.39 11.41
N VAL A 146 -3.93 -7.56 10.37
CA VAL A 146 -4.38 -6.16 10.44
C VAL A 146 -5.89 -6.08 10.68
N THR A 147 -6.67 -6.93 10.02
CA THR A 147 -8.12 -7.00 10.23
C THR A 147 -8.44 -7.41 11.66
N ASP A 148 -7.76 -8.42 12.22
CA ASP A 148 -7.95 -8.86 13.60
C ASP A 148 -7.58 -7.76 14.61
N CYS A 149 -6.53 -7.00 14.33
CA CYS A 149 -6.13 -5.86 15.18
C CYS A 149 -7.20 -4.76 15.19
N ILE A 150 -7.75 -4.43 14.03
CA ILE A 150 -8.70 -3.32 13.88
C ILE A 150 -10.12 -3.72 14.25
N VAL A 151 -10.58 -4.92 13.86
CA VAL A 151 -11.96 -5.38 14.09
C VAL A 151 -12.10 -6.02 15.45
N HIS A 152 -11.18 -6.92 15.81
CA HIS A 152 -11.25 -7.74 17.02
C HIS A 152 -10.41 -7.21 18.19
N ARG A 153 -9.70 -6.09 18.03
CA ARG A 153 -8.84 -5.46 19.06
C ARG A 153 -7.75 -6.39 19.58
N VAL A 154 -7.30 -7.35 18.76
CA VAL A 154 -6.24 -8.29 19.14
C VAL A 154 -4.89 -7.61 18.91
N HIS A 155 -4.05 -7.54 19.94
CA HIS A 155 -2.73 -6.95 19.81
C HIS A 155 -1.85 -7.79 18.85
N PRO A 156 -1.14 -7.18 17.87
CA PRO A 156 -0.34 -7.91 16.88
C PRO A 156 0.69 -8.86 17.51
N ALA A 157 1.28 -8.48 18.65
CA ALA A 157 2.18 -9.33 19.42
C ALA A 157 1.63 -10.73 19.75
N PHE A 158 0.32 -10.86 20.04
CA PHE A 158 -0.29 -12.17 20.29
C PHE A 158 -0.38 -13.00 19.00
N GLN A 159 -0.69 -12.34 17.88
CA GLN A 159 -0.72 -12.99 16.56
C GLN A 159 0.69 -13.44 16.17
N PHE A 160 1.71 -12.61 16.39
CA PHE A 160 3.11 -12.98 16.13
C PHE A 160 3.53 -14.20 16.92
N LYS A 161 3.22 -14.27 18.22
CA LYS A 161 3.49 -15.48 19.03
C LYS A 161 2.77 -16.71 18.47
N LYS A 162 1.49 -16.56 18.11
CA LYS A 162 0.68 -17.66 17.58
C LYS A 162 1.24 -18.22 16.27
N PHE A 163 1.62 -17.35 15.33
CA PHE A 163 2.17 -17.77 14.04
C PHE A 163 3.64 -18.20 14.12
N LYS A 164 4.42 -17.67 15.08
CA LYS A 164 5.80 -18.14 15.35
C LYS A 164 5.82 -19.54 16.02
N MET A 165 4.84 -19.85 16.87
CA MET A 165 4.76 -21.16 17.56
C MET A 165 4.13 -22.27 16.69
N ASN A 166 3.23 -21.91 15.78
CA ASN A 166 2.67 -22.84 14.81
C ASN A 166 3.05 -22.37 13.40
N PRO A 167 4.19 -22.81 12.83
CA PRO A 167 4.45 -22.66 11.41
C PRO A 167 3.43 -23.53 10.67
N VAL A 168 2.24 -22.98 10.42
CA VAL A 168 1.21 -23.67 9.66
C VAL A 168 1.79 -23.88 8.26
N ASN A 169 2.04 -25.14 7.92
CA ASN A 169 2.29 -25.64 6.57
C ASN A 169 1.36 -24.93 5.58
N GLN A 170 1.92 -24.02 4.79
CA GLN A 170 1.23 -23.45 3.64
C GLN A 170 1.48 -24.38 2.45
N GLY A 171 0.63 -25.40 2.33
CA GLY A 171 0.63 -26.33 1.22
C GLY A 171 -0.59 -27.23 1.34
N ASP A 172 -1.68 -26.81 0.69
CA ASP A 172 -2.61 -27.65 -0.10
C ASP A 172 -3.55 -26.72 -0.89
#